data_AF-A0A832SFX4-F1
#
_entry.id   AF-A0A832SFX4-F1
#
_cell.length_a   1.000
_cell.length_b   1.000
_cell.length_c   1.000
_cell.angle_alpha   90.00
_cell.angle_beta   90.00
_cell.angle_gamma   90.00
#
_symmetry.space_group_name_H-M   'P 1'
#
loop_
_entity.id
_entity.type
_entity.pdbx_description
1 polymer ?
#
loop_
_entity_poly.entity_id
_entity_poly.type
_entity_poly.pdbx_seq_one_letter_code
_entity_poly.pdbx_strand_id
1 'polypeptide(L)'
;MKFDLSINTVLEWIGILLIFSVMTSIGNYVGFRYPLQEALIGMFILCFISLLGLIIEKILPWNIPSILYISIIGLFVALPWSPISSTVIYYTSKVDLISITAILLAYAGIAMGKDLKEFKKVGIRGIIVTCFVIFGTYFASAIIAQLVLSHTGMI
;
A
#
# COMPACT_ATOMS: atom_id res chain seq x y z
N MET A 1 6.45 -27.35 7.26
CA MET A 1 7.19 -26.11 6.99
C MET A 1 7.19 -25.92 5.47
N LYS A 2 6.17 -25.26 4.92
CA LYS A 2 5.94 -25.23 3.46
C LYS A 2 6.71 -24.10 2.80
N PHE A 3 7.97 -24.39 2.46
CA PHE A 3 8.70 -23.69 1.40
C PHE A 3 8.04 -24.05 0.06
N ASP A 4 6.97 -23.34 -0.28
CA ASP A 4 6.41 -23.32 -1.64
C ASP A 4 6.60 -21.88 -2.17
N LEU A 5 7.86 -21.50 -2.45
CA LEU A 5 8.12 -20.38 -3.35
C LEU A 5 7.99 -20.93 -4.76
N SER A 6 6.74 -21.22 -5.15
CA SER A 6 6.45 -21.72 -6.48
C SER A 6 6.60 -20.58 -7.50
N ILE A 7 7.22 -20.89 -8.64
CA ILE A 7 7.37 -19.94 -9.75
C ILE A 7 6.00 -19.36 -10.14
N ASN A 8 4.95 -20.16 -10.06
CA ASN A 8 3.58 -19.73 -10.34
C ASN A 8 3.10 -18.63 -9.39
N THR A 9 3.40 -18.73 -8.10
CA THR A 9 3.01 -17.71 -7.11
C THR A 9 3.73 -16.38 -7.35
N VAL A 10 5.01 -16.43 -7.71
CA VAL A 10 5.77 -15.22 -8.06
C VAL A 10 5.23 -14.60 -9.35
N LEU A 11 4.89 -15.41 -10.35
CA LEU A 11 4.26 -14.94 -11.59
C LEU A 11 2.89 -14.31 -11.34
N GLU A 12 2.07 -14.88 -10.45
CA GLU A 12 0.78 -14.30 -10.04
C GLU A 12 0.97 -12.94 -9.37
N TRP A 13 1.93 -12.81 -8.44
CA TRP A 13 2.24 -11.53 -7.80
C TRP A 13 2.69 -10.48 -8.81
N ILE A 14 3.59 -10.83 -9.72
CA ILE A 14 4.04 -9.94 -10.78
C ILE A 14 2.87 -9.50 -11.66
N GLY A 15 1.98 -10.43 -12.03
CA GLY A 15 0.80 -10.12 -12.82
C GLY A 15 -0.12 -9.12 -12.13
N ILE A 16 -0.42 -9.33 -10.84
CA ILE A 16 -1.26 -8.43 -10.04
C ILE A 16 -0.60 -7.06 -9.89
N LEU A 17 0.70 -7.02 -9.55
CA LEU A 17 1.46 -5.77 -9.39
C LEU A 17 1.52 -4.97 -10.70
N LEU A 18 1.69 -5.63 -11.85
CA LEU A 18 1.67 -4.97 -13.15
C LEU A 18 0.32 -4.34 -13.47
N ILE A 19 -0.76 -5.09 -13.26
CA ILE A 19 -2.12 -4.57 -13.46
C ILE A 19 -2.33 -3.34 -12.56
N PHE A 20 -1.92 -3.44 -11.29
CA PHE A 20 -2.05 -2.36 -10.32
C PHE A 20 -1.22 -1.12 -10.70
N SER A 21 0.00 -1.32 -11.21
CA SER A 21 0.90 -0.26 -11.71
C SER A 21 0.28 0.52 -12.87
N VAL A 22 -0.25 -0.19 -13.87
CA VAL A 22 -0.87 0.43 -15.05
C VAL A 22 -2.15 1.17 -14.65
N MET A 23 -3.02 0.53 -13.88
CA MET A 23 -4.27 1.17 -13.43
C MET A 23 -3.99 2.42 -12.60
N THR A 24 -3.00 2.37 -11.70
CA THR A 24 -2.64 3.51 -10.84
C THR A 24 -2.09 4.66 -11.64
N SER A 25 -1.23 4.36 -12.62
CA SER A 25 -0.67 5.39 -13.49
C SER A 25 -1.76 6.11 -14.30
N ILE A 26 -2.76 5.36 -14.81
CA ILE A 26 -3.92 5.94 -15.49
C ILE A 26 -4.75 6.79 -14.51
N GLY A 27 -5.05 6.25 -13.31
CA GLY A 27 -5.80 6.96 -12.29
C GLY A 27 -5.12 8.26 -11.85
N ASN A 28 -3.80 8.27 -11.83
CA ASN A 28 -2.99 9.42 -11.46
C ASN A 28 -2.99 10.50 -12.55
N TYR A 29 -2.89 10.09 -13.82
CA TYR A 29 -3.02 10.99 -14.96
C TYR A 29 -4.42 11.65 -15.02
N VAL A 30 -5.47 10.87 -14.80
CA VAL A 30 -6.86 11.36 -14.85
C VAL A 30 -7.19 12.25 -13.64
N GLY A 31 -6.79 11.84 -12.43
CA GLY A 31 -7.15 12.52 -11.18
C GLY A 31 -6.30 13.75 -10.86
N PHE A 32 -4.98 13.65 -11.05
CA PHE A 32 -4.02 14.62 -10.51
C PHE A 32 -3.13 15.25 -11.60
N ARG A 33 -3.31 14.87 -12.87
CA ARG A 33 -2.61 15.43 -14.04
C ARG A 33 -1.08 15.26 -14.01
N TYR A 34 -0.56 14.34 -13.20
CA TYR A 34 0.86 13.98 -13.25
C TYR A 34 1.22 13.33 -14.59
N PRO A 35 2.45 13.54 -15.10
CA PRO A 35 2.91 12.92 -16.34
C PRO A 35 2.90 11.39 -16.20
N LEU A 36 2.15 10.73 -17.11
CA LEU A 36 1.91 9.28 -17.07
C LEU A 36 3.22 8.47 -17.03
N GLN A 37 4.23 8.91 -17.77
CA GLN A 37 5.51 8.22 -17.85
C GLN A 37 6.28 8.23 -16.52
N GLU A 38 6.31 9.38 -15.81
CA GLU A 38 7.01 9.47 -14.52
C GLU A 38 6.26 8.70 -13.43
N ALA A 39 4.92 8.80 -13.43
CA ALA A 39 4.08 8.04 -12.50
C ALA A 39 4.23 6.52 -12.71
N LEU A 40 4.33 6.07 -13.96
CA LEU A 40 4.52 4.67 -14.29
C LEU A 40 5.88 4.15 -13.81
N ILE A 41 6.94 4.94 -13.98
CA ILE A 41 8.28 4.60 -13.45
C ILE A 41 8.23 4.53 -11.91
N GLY A 42 7.57 5.50 -11.26
CA GLY A 42 7.34 5.48 -9.81
C GLY A 42 6.61 4.22 -9.34
N MET A 43 5.56 3.82 -10.04
CA MET A 43 4.82 2.60 -9.74
C MET A 43 5.65 1.34 -9.96
N PHE A 44 6.51 1.29 -10.97
CA PHE A 44 7.43 0.16 -11.16
C PHE A 44 8.44 0.04 -10.02
N ILE A 45 8.97 1.15 -9.53
CA ILE A 45 9.86 1.16 -8.35
C ILE A 45 9.12 0.60 -7.13
N LEU A 46 7.89 1.07 -6.88
CA LEU A 46 7.07 0.56 -5.77
C LEU A 46 6.72 -0.92 -5.92
N CYS A 47 6.45 -1.39 -7.15
CA CYS A 47 6.19 -2.80 -7.44
C CYS A 47 7.43 -3.65 -7.18
N PHE A 48 8.62 -3.18 -7.56
CA PHE A 48 9.87 -3.89 -7.32
C PHE A 48 10.16 -4.02 -5.83
N ILE A 49 10.00 -2.95 -5.06
CA ILE A 49 10.15 -2.96 -3.59
C ILE A 49 9.12 -3.93 -2.96
N SER A 50 7.87 -3.90 -3.44
CA SER A 50 6.82 -4.79 -2.95
C SER A 50 7.14 -6.25 -3.24
N LEU A 51 7.61 -6.57 -4.45
CA LEU A 51 7.99 -7.92 -4.84
C LEU A 51 9.15 -8.45 -3.97
N LEU A 52 10.17 -7.64 -3.72
CA LEU A 52 11.26 -8.01 -2.82
C LEU A 52 10.77 -8.29 -1.41
N GLY A 53 9.89 -7.44 -0.86
CA GLY A 53 9.32 -7.63 0.47
C GLY A 53 8.48 -8.90 0.59
N LEU A 54 7.69 -9.23 -0.44
CA LEU A 54 6.92 -10.49 -0.50
C LEU A 54 7.82 -11.73 -0.58
N ILE A 55 8.89 -11.67 -1.38
CA ILE A 55 9.88 -12.76 -1.48
C ILE A 55 10.58 -12.95 -0.13
N ILE A 56 11.01 -11.86 0.52
CA ILE A 56 11.69 -11.89 1.82
C ILE A 56 10.79 -12.46 2.91
N GLU A 57 9.52 -12.03 2.97
CA GLU A 57 8.53 -12.59 3.91
C GLU A 57 8.42 -14.11 3.76
N LYS A 58 8.43 -14.63 2.53
CA LYS A 58 8.32 -16.06 2.27
C LYS A 58 9.59 -16.85 2.59
N ILE A 59 10.76 -16.21 2.52
CA ILE A 59 12.05 -16.81 2.84
C ILE A 59 12.26 -16.88 4.36
N LEU A 60 11.84 -15.85 5.10
CA LEU A 60 12.03 -15.82 6.55
C LEU A 60 10.94 -16.63 7.28
N PRO A 61 11.31 -17.42 8.31
CA PRO A 61 10.37 -18.25 9.06
C PRO A 61 9.51 -17.50 10.09
N TRP A 62 9.59 -16.16 10.14
CA TRP A 62 8.84 -15.34 11.09
C TRP A 62 7.48 -14.94 10.53
N ASN A 63 6.42 -15.13 11.33
CA ASN A 63 5.03 -14.72 11.01
C ASN A 63 4.82 -13.20 11.13
N ILE A 64 5.68 -12.43 10.46
CA ILE A 64 5.59 -10.98 10.38
C ILE A 64 4.83 -10.64 9.09
N PRO A 65 3.85 -9.71 9.13
CA PRO A 65 3.15 -9.27 7.94
C PRO A 65 4.10 -8.77 6.85
N SER A 66 3.88 -9.17 5.59
CA SER A 66 4.72 -8.79 4.44
C SER A 66 4.88 -7.28 4.30
N ILE A 67 3.82 -6.53 4.64
CA ILE A 67 3.83 -5.05 4.62
C ILE A 67 4.94 -4.45 5.48
N LEU A 68 5.36 -5.11 6.56
CA LEU A 68 6.45 -4.62 7.40
C LEU A 68 7.79 -4.72 6.66
N TYR A 69 8.06 -5.85 6.00
CA TYR A 69 9.27 -6.02 5.20
C TYR A 69 9.32 -5.03 4.03
N ILE A 70 8.20 -4.86 3.32
CA ILE A 70 8.07 -3.87 2.24
C ILE A 70 8.39 -2.46 2.75
N SER A 71 7.83 -2.09 3.90
CA SER A 71 8.04 -0.75 4.51
C SER A 71 9.49 -0.53 4.92
N ILE A 72 10.13 -1.54 5.52
CA ILE A 72 11.55 -1.47 5.92
C ILE A 72 12.45 -1.32 4.69
N ILE A 73 12.23 -2.12 3.64
CA ILE A 73 13.02 -2.03 2.40
C ILE A 73 12.81 -0.66 1.75
N GLY A 74 11.56 -0.20 1.65
CA GLY A 74 11.23 1.12 1.13
C GLY A 74 11.93 2.24 1.91
N LEU A 75 11.95 2.14 3.25
CA LEU A 75 12.65 3.09 4.10
C LEU A 75 14.16 3.10 3.80
N PHE A 76 14.81 1.93 3.76
CA PHE A 76 16.25 1.85 3.47
C PHE A 76 16.61 2.43 2.09
N VAL A 77 15.77 2.21 1.09
CA VAL A 77 15.98 2.74 -0.27
C VAL A 77 15.77 4.27 -0.32
N ALA A 78 14.83 4.79 0.47
CA ALA A 78 14.50 6.22 0.54
C ALA A 78 15.42 7.04 1.46
N LEU A 79 16.21 6.41 2.34
CA LEU A 79 17.13 7.14 3.21
C LEU A 79 18.18 7.90 2.38
N PRO A 80 18.60 9.12 2.81
CA PRO A 80 19.57 9.94 2.10
C PRO A 80 20.96 9.28 1.98
N TRP A 81 21.25 8.25 2.77
CA TRP A 81 22.46 7.43 2.66
C TRP A 81 22.46 6.56 1.39
N SER A 82 21.28 6.17 0.89
CA SER A 82 21.17 5.32 -0.29
C SER A 82 21.55 6.10 -1.56
N PRO A 83 22.47 5.57 -2.40
CA PRO A 83 22.91 6.25 -3.63
C PRO A 83 21.80 6.42 -4.67
N ILE A 84 20.69 5.68 -4.52
CA ILE A 84 19.55 5.65 -5.45
C ILE A 84 18.36 6.46 -4.89
N SER A 85 18.49 7.00 -3.67
CA SER A 85 17.40 7.69 -2.95
C SER A 85 16.80 8.87 -3.72
N SER A 86 17.62 9.73 -4.33
CA SER A 86 17.16 10.91 -5.07
C SER A 86 16.26 10.53 -6.25
N THR A 87 16.65 9.51 -7.02
CA THR A 87 15.88 8.99 -8.15
C THR A 87 14.59 8.34 -7.68
N VAL A 88 14.65 7.51 -6.63
CA VAL A 88 13.47 6.84 -6.08
C VAL A 88 12.46 7.85 -5.59
N ILE A 89 12.87 8.79 -4.73
CA ILE A 89 11.99 9.83 -4.18
C ILE A 89 11.38 10.67 -5.30
N TYR A 90 12.17 11.07 -6.31
CA TYR A 90 11.66 11.84 -7.45
C TYR A 90 10.49 11.13 -8.13
N TYR A 91 10.67 9.89 -8.58
CA TYR A 91 9.61 9.17 -9.30
C TYR A 91 8.46 8.72 -8.41
N THR A 92 8.71 8.33 -7.15
CA THR A 92 7.62 7.96 -6.22
C THR A 92 6.78 9.17 -5.81
N SER A 93 7.36 10.38 -5.76
CA SER A 93 6.61 11.61 -5.48
C SER A 93 5.59 11.97 -6.58
N LYS A 94 5.76 11.40 -7.77
CA LYS A 94 4.84 11.56 -8.90
C LYS A 94 3.69 10.55 -8.86
N VAL A 95 3.56 9.75 -7.79
CA VAL A 95 2.50 8.77 -7.61
C VAL A 95 1.61 9.19 -6.44
N ASP A 96 0.37 9.58 -6.73
CA ASP A 96 -0.58 9.92 -5.67
C ASP A 96 -1.14 8.70 -4.93
N LEU A 97 -1.16 8.81 -3.60
CA LEU A 97 -1.76 7.81 -2.72
C LEU A 97 -3.27 7.66 -2.93
N ILE A 98 -3.94 8.73 -3.36
CA ILE A 98 -5.38 8.70 -3.63
C ILE A 98 -5.68 7.83 -4.86
N SER A 99 -4.84 7.86 -5.88
CA SER A 99 -4.99 7.00 -7.06
C SER A 99 -4.80 5.52 -6.70
N ILE A 100 -3.81 5.22 -5.84
CA ILE A 100 -3.59 3.86 -5.30
C ILE A 100 -4.83 3.37 -4.53
N THR A 101 -5.33 4.20 -3.61
CA THR A 101 -6.47 3.80 -2.75
C THR A 101 -7.75 3.64 -3.56
N ALA A 102 -8.00 4.45 -4.59
CA ALA A 102 -9.15 4.31 -5.47
C ALA A 102 -9.20 2.93 -6.16
N ILE A 103 -8.07 2.44 -6.67
CA ILE A 103 -8.01 1.14 -7.37
C ILE A 103 -8.08 -0.02 -6.38
N LEU A 104 -7.43 0.12 -5.24
CA LEU A 104 -7.55 -0.86 -4.15
C LEU A 104 -9.01 -0.98 -3.69
N LEU A 105 -9.70 0.15 -3.52
CA LEU A 105 -11.10 0.18 -3.12
C LEU A 105 -12.02 -0.38 -4.20
N ALA A 106 -11.75 -0.12 -5.48
CA ALA A 106 -12.48 -0.74 -6.59
C ALA A 106 -12.33 -2.26 -6.58
N TYR A 107 -11.10 -2.78 -6.41
CA TYR A 107 -10.86 -4.22 -6.32
C TYR A 107 -11.53 -4.84 -5.08
N ALA A 108 -11.43 -4.20 -3.92
CA ALA A 108 -12.10 -4.63 -2.70
C ALA A 108 -13.64 -4.66 -2.87
N GLY A 109 -14.21 -3.65 -3.53
CA GLY A 109 -15.64 -3.59 -3.86
C GLY A 109 -16.08 -4.73 -4.78
N ILE A 110 -15.31 -5.03 -5.83
CA ILE A 110 -15.58 -6.16 -6.74
C ILE A 110 -15.47 -7.49 -5.98
N ALA A 111 -14.45 -7.65 -5.14
CA ALA A 111 -14.24 -8.84 -4.33
C ALA A 111 -15.41 -9.08 -3.35
N MET A 112 -15.87 -8.03 -2.67
CA MET A 112 -17.05 -8.11 -1.79
C MET A 112 -18.34 -8.36 -2.59
N GLY A 113 -18.45 -7.81 -3.79
CA GLY A 113 -19.59 -8.02 -4.69
C GLY A 113 -19.73 -9.47 -5.18
N LYS A 114 -18.66 -10.27 -5.13
CA LYS A 114 -18.72 -11.71 -5.44
C LYS A 114 -19.54 -12.49 -4.40
N ASP A 115 -19.48 -12.07 -3.13
CA ASP A 115 -20.06 -12.79 -1.99
C ASP A 115 -21.14 -11.94 -1.28
N LEU A 116 -22.10 -11.41 -2.04
CA LEU A 116 -23.19 -10.54 -1.54
C LEU A 116 -24.00 -11.17 -0.39
N LYS A 117 -24.12 -12.51 -0.37
CA LYS A 117 -24.84 -13.23 0.69
C LYS A 117 -24.15 -13.11 2.05
N GLU A 118 -22.83 -13.19 2.08
CA GLU A 118 -22.04 -12.98 3.31
C GLU A 118 -22.04 -11.50 3.70
N PHE A 119 -21.91 -10.60 2.73
CA PHE A 119 -21.98 -9.15 2.98
C PHE A 119 -23.31 -8.75 3.64
N LYS A 120 -24.44 -9.35 3.22
CA LYS A 120 -25.75 -9.10 3.83
C LYS A 120 -25.82 -9.49 5.31
N LYS A 121 -25.10 -10.54 5.74
CA LYS A 121 -25.05 -10.93 7.16
C LYS A 121 -24.32 -9.91 8.02
N VAL A 122 -23.31 -9.24 7.46
CA VAL A 122 -22.53 -8.20 8.13
C VAL A 122 -23.24 -6.84 8.08
N GLY A 123 -23.87 -6.49 6.94
CA GLY A 123 -24.74 -5.33 6.70
C GLY A 123 -24.64 -4.18 7.71
N ILE A 124 -25.64 -4.07 8.58
CA ILE A 124 -25.74 -2.97 9.56
C ILE A 124 -24.62 -3.00 10.61
N ARG A 125 -24.16 -4.19 11.01
CA ARG A 125 -23.05 -4.35 11.98
C ARG A 125 -21.75 -3.84 11.37
N GLY A 126 -21.54 -4.07 10.08
CA GLY A 126 -20.38 -3.58 9.35
C GLY A 126 -20.28 -2.05 9.34
N ILE A 127 -21.40 -1.35 9.12
CA ILE A 127 -21.44 0.12 9.13
C ILE A 127 -21.02 0.65 10.50
N ILE A 128 -21.61 0.11 11.58
CA ILE A 128 -21.30 0.52 12.95
C ILE A 128 -19.82 0.27 13.26
N VAL A 129 -19.31 -0.94 12.99
CA VAL A 129 -17.91 -1.29 13.22
C VAL A 129 -16.98 -0.36 12.42
N THR A 130 -17.30 -0.06 11.16
CA THR A 130 -16.49 0.82 10.31
C THR A 130 -16.44 2.25 10.87
N CYS A 131 -17.57 2.79 11.34
CA CYS A 131 -17.58 4.10 11.99
C CYS A 131 -16.67 4.14 13.23
N PHE A 132 -16.75 3.12 14.10
CA PHE A 132 -15.89 3.04 15.28
C PHE A 132 -14.42 2.85 14.92
N VAL A 133 -14.10 2.08 13.86
CA VAL A 133 -12.71 1.88 13.40
C VAL A 133 -12.13 3.17 12.84
N ILE A 134 -12.85 3.88 11.95
CA ILE A 134 -12.40 5.15 11.38
C ILE A 134 -12.25 6.20 12.49
N PHE A 135 -13.24 6.32 13.37
CA PHE A 135 -13.18 7.23 14.50
C PHE A 135 -12.02 6.90 15.44
N GLY A 136 -11.87 5.64 15.84
CA GLY A 136 -10.84 5.20 16.77
C GLY A 136 -9.43 5.38 16.22
N THR A 137 -9.19 5.02 14.96
CA THR A 137 -7.87 5.18 14.31
C THR A 137 -7.47 6.65 14.17
N TYR A 138 -8.40 7.52 13.77
CA TYR A 138 -8.14 8.96 13.67
C TYR A 138 -7.97 9.59 15.05
N PHE A 139 -8.88 9.32 15.99
CA PHE A 139 -8.88 9.92 17.32
C PHE A 139 -7.63 9.53 18.14
N ALA A 140 -7.25 8.25 18.13
CA ALA A 140 -6.04 7.79 18.80
C ALA A 140 -4.77 8.44 18.18
N SER A 141 -4.70 8.52 16.85
CA SER A 141 -3.58 9.18 16.16
C SER A 141 -3.50 10.67 16.51
N ALA A 142 -4.65 11.36 16.60
CA ALA A 142 -4.72 12.76 16.98
C ALA A 142 -4.27 13.00 18.42
N ILE A 143 -4.65 12.13 19.37
CA ILE A 143 -4.17 12.22 20.77
C ILE A 143 -2.66 12.07 20.85
N ILE A 144 -2.10 11.06 20.18
CA ILE A 144 -0.64 10.84 20.17
C ILE A 144 0.07 12.05 19.54
N ALA A 145 -0.43 12.55 18.42
CA ALA A 145 0.11 13.75 17.78
C ALA A 145 0.05 14.95 18.72
N GLN A 146 -1.08 15.19 19.39
CA GLN A 146 -1.24 16.30 20.33
C GLN A 146 -0.25 16.21 21.51
N LEU A 147 -0.07 15.02 22.09
CA LEU A 147 0.87 14.81 23.19
C LEU A 147 2.32 15.07 22.76
N VAL A 148 2.72 14.55 21.60
CA VAL A 148 4.09 14.73 21.07
C VAL A 148 4.33 16.19 20.66
N LEU A 149 3.39 16.83 19.99
CA LEU A 149 3.51 18.22 19.56
C LEU A 149 3.53 19.19 20.75
N SER A 150 2.71 18.92 21.77
CA SER A 150 2.73 19.70 23.02
C SER A 150 4.05 19.54 23.77
N HIS A 151 4.60 18.33 23.84
CA HIS A 151 5.90 18.11 24.47
C HIS A 151 7.07 18.72 23.67
N THR A 152 6.94 18.85 22.35
CA THR A 152 7.96 19.49 21.49
C THR A 152 7.77 21.00 21.33
N GLY A 153 6.72 21.57 21.91
CA GLY A 153 6.44 23.01 21.89
C GLY A 153 6.00 23.55 20.52
N MET A 154 5.57 22.67 19.60
CA MET A 154 5.05 23.07 18.29
C MET A 154 3.57 23.50 18.34
N ILE A 155 2.84 23.10 19.41
CA ILE A 155 1.47 23.53 19.74
C ILE A 155 1.37 23.64 21.27
#